data_AF-A0A6B2FWZ4-F1
#
_entry.id   AF-A0A6B2FWZ4-F1
#
_cell.length_a   1.000
_cell.length_b   1.000
_cell.length_c   1.000
_cell.angle_alpha   90.00
_cell.angle_beta   90.00
_cell.angle_gamma   90.00
#
_symmetry.space_group_name_H-M   'P 1'
#
loop_
_entity.id
_entity.type
_entity.pdbx_description
1 polymer ?
#
loop_
_entity_poly.entity_id
_entity_poly.type
_entity_poly.pdbx_seq_one_letter_code
_entity_poly.pdbx_strand_id
1 'polypeptide(L)'
;MNPMISGLSGGKMSSSEADSKIDLLDSHDTIKKKIAKSFCEEGNINQNGVLSFCKHIIFPILALQKNYNFVVERKEEHGGNIFINSYEELEEIFVQKLLHPGDLKTATVRCLDHILSPIRIHFSSPKCKSLNNLAYPPPSLSISVFL
;
A
#
# COMPACT_ATOMS: atom_id res chain seq x y z
N MET A 1 5.18 -15.64 -17.56
CA MET A 1 4.33 -14.44 -17.77
C MET A 1 3.85 -13.95 -16.42
N ASN A 2 3.92 -12.65 -16.15
CA ASN A 2 3.43 -12.10 -14.88
C ASN A 2 1.89 -12.08 -14.87
N PRO A 3 1.24 -12.39 -13.73
CA PRO A 3 -0.21 -12.34 -13.62
C PRO A 3 -0.72 -10.89 -13.66
N MET A 4 -1.98 -10.72 -14.06
CA MET A 4 -2.68 -9.45 -13.85
C MET A 4 -3.01 -9.31 -12.36
N ILE A 5 -2.43 -8.30 -11.73
CA ILE A 5 -2.61 -8.03 -10.31
C ILE A 5 -3.90 -7.24 -10.12
N SER A 6 -4.72 -7.68 -9.16
CA SER A 6 -5.94 -6.94 -8.80
C SER A 6 -5.58 -5.56 -8.23
N GLY A 7 -6.34 -4.54 -8.64
CA GLY A 7 -6.22 -3.20 -8.10
C GLY A 7 -6.62 -3.15 -6.64
N LEU A 8 -6.22 -2.08 -5.95
CA LEU A 8 -6.43 -1.96 -4.50
C LEU A 8 -7.91 -2.08 -4.09
N SER A 9 -8.83 -1.66 -4.96
CA SER A 9 -10.28 -1.72 -4.72
C SER A 9 -10.97 -2.99 -5.25
N GLY A 10 -10.23 -4.04 -5.62
CA GLY A 10 -10.78 -5.31 -6.12
C GLY A 10 -11.08 -5.36 -7.63
N GLY A 11 -10.81 -4.28 -8.36
CA GLY A 11 -10.98 -4.16 -9.82
C GLY A 11 -9.66 -4.12 -10.60
N LYS A 12 -9.66 -3.45 -11.76
CA LYS A 12 -8.41 -3.16 -12.50
C LYS A 12 -7.73 -1.94 -11.87
N MET A 13 -6.41 -2.00 -11.69
CA MET A 13 -5.63 -0.81 -11.34
C MET A 13 -5.61 0.15 -12.54
N SER A 14 -6.12 1.36 -12.38
CA SER A 14 -6.25 2.34 -13.47
C SER A 14 -5.57 3.65 -13.09
N SER A 15 -4.81 4.24 -14.02
CA SER A 15 -4.22 5.57 -13.82
C SER A 15 -5.27 6.69 -13.78
N SER A 16 -6.47 6.43 -14.33
CA SER A 16 -7.59 7.39 -14.37
C SER A 16 -8.36 7.49 -13.06
N GLU A 17 -8.30 6.47 -12.20
CA GLU A 17 -8.95 6.48 -10.89
C GLU A 17 -7.89 6.72 -9.81
N ALA A 18 -7.83 7.94 -9.29
CA ALA A 18 -6.81 8.37 -8.33
C ALA A 18 -6.74 7.50 -7.06
N ASP A 19 -7.89 6.97 -6.62
CA ASP A 19 -8.00 6.10 -5.45
C ASP A 19 -7.64 4.63 -5.74
N SER A 20 -7.58 4.21 -7.01
CA SER A 20 -7.31 2.82 -7.40
C SER A 20 -5.82 2.47 -7.43
N LYS A 21 -4.94 3.49 -7.40
CA LYS A 21 -3.47 3.35 -7.46
C LYS A 21 -2.78 3.94 -6.24
N ILE A 22 -1.64 3.38 -5.86
CA ILE A 22 -0.70 3.99 -4.91
C ILE A 22 0.43 4.60 -5.73
N ASP A 23 0.63 5.91 -5.61
CA ASP A 23 1.71 6.62 -6.27
C ASP A 23 3.01 6.50 -5.45
N LEU A 24 4.16 6.54 -6.12
CA LEU A 24 5.47 6.49 -5.45
C LEU A 24 5.70 7.70 -4.55
N LEU A 25 5.05 8.82 -4.87
CA LEU A 25 5.15 10.07 -4.12
C LEU A 25 3.97 10.32 -3.18
N ASP A 26 3.05 9.35 -3.03
CA ASP A 26 1.94 9.49 -2.10
C ASP A 26 2.44 9.65 -0.65
N SER A 27 1.85 10.59 0.08
CA SER A 27 2.10 10.77 1.50
C SER A 27 1.54 9.58 2.29
N HIS A 28 2.08 9.37 3.50
CA HIS A 28 1.59 8.36 4.45
C HIS A 28 0.05 8.41 4.60
N ASP A 29 -0.52 9.60 4.78
CA ASP A 29 -1.96 9.77 4.97
C ASP A 29 -2.77 9.42 3.72
N THR A 30 -2.22 9.67 2.54
CA THR A 30 -2.85 9.30 1.26
C THR A 30 -2.86 7.79 1.08
N ILE A 31 -1.72 7.13 1.35
CA ILE A 31 -1.62 5.67 1.35
C ILE A 31 -2.60 5.07 2.35
N LYS A 32 -2.64 5.59 3.58
CA LYS A 32 -3.56 5.13 4.63
C LYS A 32 -5.02 5.23 4.18
N LYS A 33 -5.43 6.36 3.57
CA LYS A 33 -6.79 6.55 3.05
C LYS A 33 -7.12 5.56 1.94
N LYS A 34 -6.21 5.35 1.00
CA LYS A 34 -6.40 4.41 -0.14
C LYS A 34 -6.50 2.97 0.34
N ILE A 35 -5.59 2.52 1.21
CA ILE A 35 -5.63 1.18 1.80
C ILE A 35 -6.88 1.02 2.70
N ALA A 36 -7.31 2.06 3.42
CA ALA A 36 -8.53 1.97 4.23
C ALA A 36 -9.76 1.66 3.35
N LYS A 37 -9.86 2.31 2.18
CA LYS A 37 -10.93 2.09 1.19
C LYS A 37 -10.84 0.76 0.43
N SER A 38 -9.73 0.03 0.54
CA SER A 38 -9.55 -1.23 -0.18
C SER A 38 -10.54 -2.30 0.28
N PHE A 39 -10.96 -3.17 -0.64
CA PHE A 39 -11.72 -4.34 -0.27
C PHE A 39 -10.80 -5.36 0.42
N CYS A 40 -11.14 -5.75 1.65
CA CYS A 40 -10.41 -6.75 2.43
C CYS A 40 -11.39 -7.37 3.43
N GLU A 41 -12.01 -8.46 3.01
CA GLU A 41 -12.93 -9.25 3.83
C GLU A 41 -12.16 -10.35 4.57
N GLU A 42 -12.54 -10.62 5.81
CA GLU A 42 -11.84 -11.57 6.68
C GLU A 42 -11.87 -13.00 6.11
N GLY A 43 -10.69 -13.62 5.99
CA GLY A 43 -10.53 -14.95 5.40
C GLY A 43 -10.67 -15.01 3.88
N ASN A 44 -11.03 -13.91 3.22
CA ASN A 44 -11.20 -13.87 1.77
C ASN A 44 -9.89 -13.51 1.06
N ILE A 45 -9.32 -14.48 0.36
CA ILE A 45 -8.12 -14.31 -0.48
C ILE A 45 -8.46 -13.89 -1.91
N ASN A 46 -9.70 -14.10 -2.36
CA ASN A 46 -10.11 -13.83 -3.72
C ASN A 46 -10.42 -12.34 -3.89
N GLN A 47 -9.86 -11.71 -4.94
CA GLN A 47 -10.02 -10.28 -5.22
C GLN A 47 -9.60 -9.36 -4.06
N ASN A 48 -8.69 -9.83 -3.20
CA ASN A 48 -8.15 -9.06 -2.11
C ASN A 48 -6.92 -8.27 -2.58
N GLY A 49 -7.13 -6.98 -2.85
CA GLY A 49 -6.07 -6.08 -3.32
C GLY A 49 -4.93 -5.93 -2.30
N VAL A 50 -5.22 -6.00 -1.01
CA VAL A 50 -4.21 -5.87 0.06
C VAL A 50 -3.26 -7.07 0.05
N LEU A 51 -3.82 -8.30 0.05
CA LEU A 51 -3.00 -9.52 -0.05
C LEU A 51 -2.24 -9.59 -1.37
N SER A 52 -2.84 -9.13 -2.48
CA SER A 52 -2.17 -9.06 -3.78
C SER A 52 -0.93 -8.15 -3.74
N PHE A 53 -1.03 -6.98 -3.10
CA PHE A 53 0.10 -6.09 -2.86
C PHE A 53 1.16 -6.74 -1.97
N CYS A 54 0.74 -7.42 -0.91
CA CYS A 54 1.67 -8.16 -0.06
C CYS A 54 2.46 -9.19 -0.88
N LYS A 55 1.76 -10.05 -1.65
CA LYS A 55 2.35 -11.14 -2.44
C LYS A 55 3.34 -10.68 -3.49
N HIS A 56 2.96 -9.67 -4.28
CA HIS A 56 3.68 -9.33 -5.50
C HIS A 56 4.63 -8.16 -5.36
N ILE A 57 4.51 -7.35 -4.30
CA ILE A 57 5.32 -6.15 -4.10
C ILE A 57 6.07 -6.23 -2.78
N ILE A 58 5.35 -6.33 -1.66
CA ILE A 58 5.96 -6.20 -0.34
C ILE A 58 6.91 -7.38 -0.07
N PHE A 59 6.43 -8.62 -0.07
CA PHE A 59 7.28 -9.77 0.24
C PHE A 59 8.47 -9.94 -0.72
N PRO A 60 8.34 -9.73 -2.03
CA PRO A 60 9.49 -9.72 -2.93
C PRO A 60 10.53 -8.64 -2.60
N ILE A 61 10.11 -7.43 -2.22
CA ILE A 61 11.04 -6.37 -1.79
C ILE A 61 11.68 -6.73 -0.45
N LEU A 62 10.90 -7.26 0.51
CA LEU A 62 11.42 -7.69 1.81
C LEU A 62 12.43 -8.82 1.66
N ALA A 63 12.22 -9.77 0.75
CA ALA A 63 13.18 -10.84 0.47
C ALA A 63 14.54 -10.32 -0.05
N LEU A 64 14.58 -9.13 -0.65
CA LEU A 64 15.83 -8.46 -1.05
C LEU A 64 16.48 -7.70 0.12
N GLN A 65 15.72 -7.40 1.17
CA GLN A 65 16.18 -6.74 2.38
C GLN A 65 16.60 -7.77 3.42
N LYS A 66 17.89 -7.80 3.79
CA LYS A 66 18.43 -8.86 4.67
C LYS A 66 17.78 -8.96 6.07
N ASN A 67 17.15 -7.91 6.58
CA ASN A 67 16.73 -7.80 7.98
C ASN A 67 15.30 -7.27 8.18
N TYR A 68 14.41 -7.40 7.19
CA TYR A 68 13.07 -6.81 7.30
C TYR A 68 11.96 -7.86 7.24
N ASN A 69 11.23 -8.00 8.35
CA ASN A 69 10.07 -8.87 8.47
C ASN A 69 8.77 -8.07 8.30
N PHE A 70 7.72 -8.72 7.81
CA PHE A 70 6.39 -8.11 7.82
C PHE A 70 5.81 -8.21 9.24
N VAL A 71 5.82 -7.10 9.97
CA VAL A 71 5.35 -7.06 11.37
C VAL A 71 3.94 -6.48 11.44
N VAL A 72 3.05 -7.23 12.07
CA VAL A 72 1.71 -6.79 12.43
C VAL A 72 1.71 -6.42 13.91
N GLU A 73 1.67 -5.12 14.19
CA GLU A 73 1.67 -4.59 15.55
C GLU A 73 0.24 -4.61 16.11
N ARG A 74 0.03 -5.34 17.21
CA ARG A 74 -1.26 -5.43 17.89
C ARG A 74 -1.03 -5.36 19.39
N LYS A 75 -2.02 -4.87 20.11
CA LYS A 75 -2.00 -4.88 21.57
C LYS A 75 -1.96 -6.33 22.09
N GLU A 76 -1.43 -6.53 23.29
CA GLU A 76 -1.38 -7.86 23.92
C GLU A 76 -2.77 -8.49 24.08
N GLU A 77 -3.79 -7.68 24.36
CA GLU A 77 -5.20 -8.09 24.44
C GLU A 77 -5.76 -8.69 23.12
N HIS A 78 -5.07 -8.49 22.00
CA HIS A 78 -5.42 -9.01 20.68
C HIS A 78 -4.39 -10.02 20.14
N GLY A 79 -3.63 -10.67 21.03
CA GLY A 79 -2.66 -11.71 20.68
C GLY A 79 -1.26 -11.18 20.37
N GLY A 80 -0.98 -9.90 20.65
CA GLY A 80 0.34 -9.30 20.51
C GLY A 80 0.86 -9.18 19.08
N ASN A 81 2.10 -8.71 18.96
CA ASN A 81 2.77 -8.51 17.68
C ASN A 81 3.01 -9.85 16.96
N ILE A 82 2.69 -9.91 15.66
CA ILE A 82 3.00 -11.06 14.82
C ILE A 82 4.16 -10.70 13.88
N PHE A 83 5.13 -11.59 13.77
CA PHE A 83 6.23 -11.50 12.81
C PHE A 83 5.98 -12.51 11.71
N ILE A 84 5.82 -12.03 10.47
CA ILE A 84 5.50 -12.87 9.32
C ILE A 84 6.68 -12.83 8.34
N ASN A 85 7.19 -14.01 8.00
CA ASN A 85 8.45 -14.16 7.26
C ASN A 85 8.23 -14.52 5.79
N SER A 86 7.06 -15.05 5.43
CA SER A 86 6.71 -15.33 4.04
C SER A 86 5.26 -14.97 3.73
N TYR A 87 4.95 -14.85 2.44
CA TYR A 87 3.58 -14.58 2.02
C TYR A 87 2.65 -15.76 2.32
N GLU A 88 3.16 -16.98 2.24
CA GLU A 88 2.40 -18.20 2.55
C GLU A 88 1.93 -18.20 4.00
N GLU A 89 2.81 -17.82 4.93
CA GLU A 89 2.47 -17.65 6.35
C GLU A 89 1.39 -16.57 6.53
N LEU A 90 1.51 -15.43 5.82
CA LEU A 90 0.48 -14.38 5.86
C LEU A 90 -0.88 -14.90 5.36
N GLU A 91 -0.90 -15.58 4.23
CA GLU A 91 -2.12 -16.10 3.61
C GLU A 91 -2.80 -17.12 4.53
N GLU A 92 -2.02 -18.03 5.13
CA GLU A 92 -2.52 -19.04 6.05
C GLU A 92 -3.21 -18.42 7.28
N ILE A 93 -2.53 -17.50 7.99
CA ILE A 93 -3.12 -16.90 9.19
C ILE A 93 -4.34 -16.01 8.87
N PHE A 94 -4.39 -15.43 7.67
CA PHE A 94 -5.52 -14.63 7.22
C PHE A 94 -6.73 -15.51 6.90
N VAL A 95 -6.53 -16.62 6.17
CA VAL A 95 -7.58 -17.62 5.87
C VAL A 95 -8.13 -18.24 7.14
N GLN A 96 -7.27 -18.54 8.11
CA GLN A 96 -7.66 -19.07 9.43
C GLN A 96 -8.34 -18.02 10.32
N LYS A 97 -8.47 -16.76 9.86
CA LYS A 97 -9.07 -15.64 10.60
C LYS A 97 -8.34 -15.31 11.91
N LEU A 98 -7.05 -15.61 11.98
CA LEU A 98 -6.18 -15.25 13.11
C LEU A 98 -5.64 -13.82 12.98
N LEU A 99 -5.70 -13.26 11.77
CA LEU A 99 -5.33 -11.90 11.44
C LEU A 99 -6.55 -11.12 10.92
N HIS A 100 -6.94 -10.09 11.65
CA HIS A 100 -8.06 -9.23 11.27
C HIS A 100 -7.70 -8.31 10.07
N PRO A 101 -8.64 -8.03 9.14
CA PRO A 101 -8.39 -7.16 7.98
C PRO A 101 -7.85 -5.77 8.32
N GLY A 102 -8.30 -5.18 9.44
CA GLY A 102 -7.83 -3.87 9.90
C GLY A 102 -6.34 -3.86 10.27
N ASP A 103 -5.87 -4.95 10.90
CA ASP A 103 -4.48 -5.10 11.30
C ASP A 103 -3.59 -5.34 10.08
N LEU A 104 -4.05 -6.20 9.16
CA LEU A 104 -3.40 -6.42 7.87
C LEU A 104 -3.23 -5.12 7.08
N LYS A 105 -4.31 -4.32 6.96
CA LYS A 105 -4.27 -3.01 6.30
C LYS A 105 -3.26 -2.08 6.95
N THR A 106 -3.25 -2.00 8.27
CA THR A 106 -2.34 -1.13 9.03
C THR A 106 -0.88 -1.54 8.85
N ALA A 107 -0.58 -2.84 8.95
CA ALA A 107 0.76 -3.37 8.70
C ALA A 107 1.22 -3.13 7.26
N THR A 108 0.32 -3.28 6.29
CA THR A 108 0.57 -2.98 4.86
C THR A 108 0.93 -1.51 4.65
N VAL A 109 0.18 -0.58 5.24
CA VAL A 109 0.47 0.87 5.16
C VAL A 109 1.86 1.16 5.72
N ARG A 110 2.18 0.61 6.91
CA ARG A 110 3.47 0.83 7.58
C ARG A 110 4.64 0.33 6.72
N CYS A 111 4.50 -0.85 6.12
CA CYS A 111 5.54 -1.43 5.28
C CYS A 111 5.71 -0.65 3.96
N LEU A 112 4.61 -0.30 3.29
CA LEU A 112 4.65 0.55 2.09
C LEU A 112 5.30 1.90 2.38
N ASP A 113 4.96 2.52 3.52
CA ASP A 113 5.54 3.81 3.89
C ASP A 113 7.06 3.71 4.08
N HIS A 114 7.55 2.63 4.70
CA HIS A 114 8.97 2.36 4.82
C HIS A 114 9.66 2.21 3.45
N ILE A 115 9.07 1.43 2.55
CA ILE A 115 9.60 1.20 1.20
C ILE A 115 9.63 2.49 0.37
N LEU A 116 8.59 3.33 0.47
CA LEU A 116 8.45 4.55 -0.32
C LEU A 116 9.18 5.76 0.28
N SER A 117 9.46 5.75 1.58
CA SER A 117 10.18 6.83 2.28
C SER A 117 11.46 7.30 1.57
N PRO A 118 12.42 6.42 1.20
CA PRO A 118 13.64 6.87 0.52
C PRO A 118 13.35 7.54 -0.84
N ILE A 119 12.32 7.10 -1.56
CA ILE A 119 11.92 7.69 -2.84
C ILE A 119 11.39 9.11 -2.60
N ARG A 120 10.50 9.29 -1.62
CA ARG A 120 9.96 10.62 -1.27
C ARG A 120 11.04 11.57 -0.80
N ILE A 121 12.00 11.09 -0.02
CA ILE A 121 13.16 11.89 0.41
C ILE A 121 13.97 12.33 -0.81
N HIS A 122 14.28 11.42 -1.73
CA HIS A 122 15.02 11.77 -2.95
C HIS A 122 14.28 12.81 -3.81
N PHE A 123 12.97 12.63 -3.99
CA PHE A 123 12.11 13.54 -4.75
C PHE A 123 11.78 14.85 -4.03
N SER A 124 12.20 15.02 -2.77
CA SER A 124 12.03 16.27 -2.01
C SER A 124 12.99 17.39 -2.46
N SER A 125 14.04 17.04 -3.22
CA SER A 125 15.02 18.01 -3.72
C SER A 125 14.40 19.01 -4.71
N PRO A 126 14.89 20.26 -4.79
CA PRO A 126 14.34 21.26 -5.71
C PRO A 126 14.35 20.81 -7.17
N LYS A 127 15.43 20.13 -7.61
CA LYS A 127 15.56 19.61 -8.97
C LYS A 127 14.46 18.57 -9.29
N CYS A 128 14.24 17.61 -8.40
CA CYS A 128 13.23 16.56 -8.59
C CYS A 128 11.81 17.11 -8.52
N LYS A 129 11.54 18.06 -7.62
CA LYS A 129 10.25 18.77 -7.56
C LYS A 129 9.95 19.51 -8.86
N SER A 130 10.92 20.27 -9.38
CA SER A 130 10.77 20.96 -10.66
C SER A 130 10.55 19.99 -11.82
N LEU A 131 11.31 18.89 -11.87
CA LEU A 131 11.13 17.84 -12.88
C LEU A 131 9.72 17.25 -12.83
N ASN A 132 9.22 16.92 -11.64
CA ASN A 132 7.88 16.35 -11.47
C ASN A 132 6.78 17.31 -11.93
N ASN A 133 6.89 18.60 -11.57
CA ASN A 133 5.92 19.61 -11.97
C ASN A 133 5.94 19.90 -13.49
N LEU A 134 7.09 19.77 -14.13
CA LEU A 134 7.21 19.91 -15.60
C LEU A 134 6.61 18.69 -16.32
N ALA A 135 6.82 17.48 -15.79
CA ALA A 135 6.31 16.25 -16.38
C ALA A 135 4.80 16.07 -16.16
N TYR A 136 4.31 16.42 -14.97
CA TYR A 136 2.91 16.31 -14.56
C TYR A 136 2.46 17.65 -13.96
N PRO A 137 2.10 18.63 -14.82
CA PRO A 137 1.64 19.94 -14.37
C PRO A 137 0.41 19.79 -13.47
N PRO A 138 0.38 20.43 -12.29
CA PRO A 138 -0.80 20.40 -11.45
C PRO A 138 -1.99 21.01 -12.21
N PRO A 139 -3.22 20.51 -12.00
CA PRO A 139 -4.39 21.06 -12.65
C PRO A 139 -4.50 22.56 -12.35
N SER A 140 -4.75 23.37 -13.38
CA SER A 140 -4.97 24.81 -13.23
C SER A 140 -6.11 25.05 -12.25
N LEU A 141 -5.87 25.84 -11.20
CA LEU A 141 -6.95 26.36 -10.36
C LEU A 141 -7.92 27.13 -11.26
N SER A 142 -9.09 26.54 -11.51
CA SER A 142 -10.21 27.27 -12.11
C SER A 142 -10.60 28.35 -11.10
N ILE A 143 -10.19 29.58 -11.39
CA ILE A 143 -10.69 30.76 -10.67
C ILE A 143 -12.18 30.80 -10.99
N SER A 144 -13.03 30.32 -10.08
CA SER A 144 -14.45 30.64 -10.11
C SER A 144 -14.56 32.14 -9.86
N VAL A 145 -14.59 32.91 -10.94
CA VAL A 145 -15.00 34.31 -10.91
C VAL A 145 -16.48 34.29 -10.54
N PHE A 146 -16.77 34.47 -9.25
CA PHE A 146 -18.10 34.88 -8.82
C PHE A 146 -18.29 36.31 -9.31
N LEU A 147 -19.06 36.47 -10.39
CA LEU A 147 -19.67 37.73 -10.82
C LEU A 147 -20.95 37.97 -10.02
#